data_AF-A0A8I1A5R4-F1
#
_entry.id   AF-A0A8I1A5R4-F1
#
_cell.length_a   1.000
_cell.length_b   1.000
_cell.length_c   1.000
_cell.angle_alpha   90.00
_cell.angle_beta   90.00
_cell.angle_gamma   90.00
#
_symmetry.space_group_name_H-M   'P 1'
#
loop_
_entity.id
_entity.type
_entity.pdbx_description
1 polymer ?
#
loop_
_entity_poly.entity_id
_entity_poly.type
_entity_poly.pdbx_seq_one_letter_code
_entity_poly.pdbx_strand_id
1 'polypeptide(L)' 'MKKDEEIKKEEIWFGRLGTAYEQAEAKIENITARNVQVSFNQVVQVKGIRLLGEVLSKGKFRQMFDHVQQLNLFK' A
#
# COMPACT_ATOMS: atom_id res chain seq x y z
N MET A 1 -5.32 -3.61 -22.62
CA MET A 1 -6.05 -2.89 -21.55
C MET A 1 -5.71 -3.58 -20.23
N LYS A 2 -4.92 -2.96 -19.34
CA LYS A 2 -4.77 -3.51 -17.98
C LYS A 2 -6.11 -3.32 -17.29
N LYS A 3 -6.73 -4.41 -16.85
CA LYS A 3 -7.97 -4.38 -16.07
C LYS A 3 -7.65 -3.53 -14.83
N ASP A 4 -8.37 -2.42 -14.62
CA ASP A 4 -8.22 -1.66 -13.37
C ASP A 4 -8.62 -2.59 -12.22
N GLU A 5 -7.63 -3.05 -11.45
CA GLU A 5 -7.91 -3.85 -10.26
C GLU A 5 -8.70 -3.01 -9.25
N GLU A 6 -9.82 -3.58 -8.81
CA GLU A 6 -10.76 -2.95 -7.90
C GLU A 6 -10.20 -3.03 -6.48
N ILE A 7 -10.01 -1.87 -5.85
CA ILE A 7 -9.53 -1.76 -4.46
C ILE A 7 -10.73 -2.02 -3.54
N LYS A 8 -10.64 -2.98 -2.61
CA LYS A 8 -11.74 -3.28 -1.68
C LYS A 8 -11.34 -3.06 -0.22
N LYS A 9 -12.34 -2.77 0.60
CA LYS A 9 -12.14 -2.61 2.04
C LYS A 9 -11.68 -3.93 2.65
N GLU A 10 -10.85 -3.86 3.68
CA GLU A 10 -10.25 -4.99 4.41
C GLU A 10 -9.24 -5.84 3.63
N GLU A 11 -9.02 -5.55 2.34
CA GLU A 11 -7.93 -6.15 1.58
C GLU A 11 -6.57 -5.71 2.10
N ILE A 12 -5.60 -6.61 1.98
CA ILE A 12 -4.19 -6.36 2.28
C ILE A 12 -3.43 -6.21 0.97
N TRP A 13 -2.64 -5.15 0.88
CA TRP A 13 -1.72 -4.90 -0.22
C TRP A 13 -0.30 -4.78 0.31
N PHE A 14 0.67 -5.13 -0.51
CA PHE A 14 2.08 -5.19 -0.13
C PHE A 14 2.82 -4.01 -0.76
N GLY A 15 3.62 -3.31 0.05
CA GLY A 15 4.43 -2.21 -0.46
C GLY A 15 5.46 -2.72 -1.47
N ARG A 16 5.54 -2.03 -2.60
CA ARG A 16 6.43 -2.40 -3.70
C ARG A 16 7.88 -2.20 -3.32
N LEU A 17 8.74 -3.06 -3.87
CA LEU A 17 10.19 -2.91 -3.79
C LEU A 17 10.64 -1.55 -4.36
N GLY A 18 11.60 -0.92 -3.69
CA GLY A 18 12.12 0.40 -4.05
C GLY A 18 11.22 1.57 -3.66
N THR A 19 10.10 1.32 -2.95
CA THR A 19 9.25 2.38 -2.41
C THR A 19 9.49 2.60 -0.92
N ALA A 20 9.01 3.72 -0.39
CA ALA A 20 9.08 3.99 1.05
C ALA A 20 8.23 3.02 1.90
N TYR A 21 7.39 2.20 1.25
CA TYR A 21 6.53 1.21 1.90
C TYR A 21 7.03 -0.22 1.68
N GLU A 22 8.22 -0.41 1.09
CA GLU A 22 8.80 -1.72 0.88
C GLU A 22 8.75 -2.56 2.18
N GLN A 23 8.33 -3.83 2.06
CA GLN A 23 8.13 -4.80 3.15
C GLN A 23 6.95 -4.48 4.11
N ALA A 24 6.24 -3.36 3.94
CA ALA A 24 5.03 -3.08 4.70
C ALA A 24 3.80 -3.77 4.09
N GLU A 25 2.91 -4.25 4.95
CA GLU A 25 1.55 -4.63 4.57
C GLU A 25 0.61 -3.48 4.89
N ALA A 26 -0.20 -3.10 3.92
CA ALA A 26 -1.21 -2.07 4.04
C ALA A 26 -2.61 -2.71 4.02
N LYS A 27 -3.31 -2.67 5.15
CA LYS A 27 -4.72 -3.08 5.24
C LYS A 27 -5.60 -1.88 4.92
N ILE A 28 -6.56 -2.07 4.02
CA ILE A 28 -7.49 -1.00 3.62
C ILE A 28 -8.59 -0.84 4.66
N GLU A 29 -8.55 0.28 5.38
CA GLU A 29 -9.52 0.60 6.43
C GLU A 29 -10.75 1.31 5.87
N ASN A 30 -10.57 2.17 4.86
CA ASN A 30 -11.67 2.90 4.25
C ASN A 30 -11.36 3.30 2.80
N ILE A 31 -12.40 3.46 1.99
CA ILE A 31 -12.30 3.88 0.59
C ILE A 31 -13.31 4.98 0.35
N THR A 32 -12.84 6.07 -0.26
CA THR A 32 -13.70 7.16 -0.74
C THR A 32 -13.68 7.20 -2.26
N ALA A 33 -14.38 8.17 -2.86
CA ALA A 33 -14.35 8.37 -4.30
C ALA A 33 -12.91 8.51 -4.85
N ARG A 34 -12.03 9.23 -4.13
CA ARG A 34 -10.69 9.59 -4.62
C ARG A 34 -9.53 8.95 -3.84
N ASN A 35 -9.75 8.57 -2.59
CA ASN A 35 -8.69 8.17 -1.67
C ASN A 35 -8.94 6.79 -1.06
N VAL A 36 -7.85 6.18 -0.59
CA VAL A 36 -7.79 4.94 0.17
C VAL A 36 -7.10 5.27 1.49
N GLN A 37 -7.71 4.87 2.59
CA GLN A 37 -7.09 4.93 3.91
C GLN A 37 -6.59 3.54 4.28
N VAL A 38 -5.34 3.47 4.72
CA VAL A 38 -4.69 2.22 5.10
C VAL A 38 -4.08 2.29 6.48
N SER A 39 -4.02 1.13 7.15
CA SER A 39 -3.19 0.89 8.33
C SER A 39 -2.03 -0.03 7.93
N PHE A 40 -0.90 0.11 8.61
CA PHE A 40 0.30 -0.70 8.36
C PHE A 40 0.50 -1.75 9.44
N ASN A 41 1.00 -2.92 9.07
CA ASN A 41 1.41 -3.97 10.03
C ASN A 41 2.65 -3.59 10.85
N GLN A 42 3.39 -2.57 10.43
CA GLN A 42 4.59 -2.05 11.09
C GLN A 42 4.69 -0.53 10.97
N VAL A 43 5.57 0.09 11.76
CA VAL A 43 5.86 1.53 11.62
C VAL A 43 6.67 1.76 10.35
N VAL A 44 6.09 2.49 9.39
CA VAL A 44 6.75 2.86 8.13
C VAL A 44 7.38 4.25 8.27
N GLN A 45 8.60 4.43 7.77
CA GLN A 45 9.27 5.73 7.75
C GLN A 45 9.21 6.36 6.36
N VAL A 46 8.39 7.40 6.20
CA VAL A 46 8.24 8.13 4.93
C VAL A 46 8.74 9.56 5.14
N LYS A 47 9.78 9.96 4.40
CA LYS A 47 10.38 11.31 4.47
C LYS A 47 10.72 11.76 5.91
N GLY A 48 11.19 10.83 6.74
CA GLY A 48 11.54 11.10 8.15
C GLY A 48 10.38 11.03 9.14
N ILE A 49 9.15 10.82 8.68
CA ILE A 49 7.95 10.69 9.52
C ILE A 49 7.64 9.21 9.73
N ARG A 50 7.35 8.83 10.98
CA ARG A 50 6.90 7.48 11.34
C ARG A 50 5.38 7.38 11.24
N LEU A 51 4.89 6.43 10.46
CA LEU A 51 3.47 6.25 10.14
C LEU A 51 3.01 4.85 10.53
N LEU A 52 1.84 4.75 11.17
CA LEU A 52 1.10 3.50 11.39
C LEU A 52 -0.04 3.31 10.37
N GLY A 53 -0.24 4.30 9.50
CA GLY A 53 -1.26 4.32 8.47
C GLY A 53 -1.18 5.65 7.70
N GLU A 54 -1.85 5.70 6.56
CA GLU A 54 -1.86 6.88 5.69
C GLU A 54 -3.14 6.94 4.84
N VAL A 55 -3.50 8.15 4.40
CA VAL A 55 -4.53 8.35 3.38
C VAL A 55 -3.84 8.72 2.07
N LEU A 56 -4.02 7.89 1.04
CA LEU A 56 -3.41 8.07 -0.28
C LEU A 56 -4.48 8.23 -1.35
N SER A 57 -4.18 8.95 -2.42
CA SER A 57 -5.03 8.90 -3.61
C SER A 57 -4.99 7.48 -4.21
N LYS A 58 -6.08 7.03 -4.83
CA LYS A 58 -6.13 5.69 -5.49
C LYS A 58 -4.99 5.48 -6.47
N GLY A 59 -4.63 6.52 -7.23
CA GLY A 59 -3.50 6.48 -8.17
C GLY A 59 -2.15 6.29 -7.46
N LYS A 60 -1.91 7.03 -6.37
CA LYS A 60 -0.67 6.91 -5.59
C LYS A 60 -0.58 5.55 -4.90
N PHE A 61 -1.70 5.06 -4.35
CA PHE A 61 -1.78 3.75 -3.73
C PHE A 61 -1.37 2.64 -4.71
N ARG A 62 -1.96 2.61 -5.91
CA ARG A 62 -1.60 1.64 -6.96
C ARG A 62 -0.17 1.76 -7.49
N GLN A 63 0.49 2.91 -7.29
CA GLN A 63 1.91 3.07 -7.64
C GLN A 63 2.83 2.51 -6.56
N MET A 64 2.39 2.52 -5.30
CA MET A 64 3.20 2.20 -4.14
C MET A 64 2.98 0.79 -3.62
N PHE A 65 1.84 0.19 -3.91
CA PHE A 65 1.45 -1.13 -3.41
C PHE A 65 1.03 -2.06 -4.55
N ASP A 66 1.19 -3.37 -4.33
CA ASP A 66 0.73 -4.47 -5.18
C ASP A 66 -0.18 -5.42 -4.39
N HIS A 67 -1.12 -6.06 -5.09
CA HIS A 67 -1.94 -7.14 -4.52
C HIS A 67 -1.15 -8.41 -4.21
N VAL A 68 -0.06 -8.64 -4.94
CA VAL A 68 0.77 -9.84 -4.79
C VAL A 68 2.01 -9.49 -4.00
N GLN A 69 2.28 -10.26 -2.96
CA GLN A 69 3.53 -10.13 -2.21
C GLN A 69 4.71 -10.43 -3.14
N GLN A 70 5.57 -9.44 -3.35
CA GLN A 70 6.80 -9.66 -4.09
C GLN A 70 7.77 -10.42 -3.18
N LEU A 71 7.96 -11.71 -3.47
CA LEU A 71 8.98 -12.53 -2.82
C LEU A 71 10.35 -12.12 -3.36
N ASN A 72 11.18 -11.49 -2.52
CA ASN A 72 12.61 -11.36 -2.81
C ASN A 72 13.25 -12.74 -2.69
N LEU A 73 13.33 -13.44 -3.82
CA LEU A 73 13.90 -14.78 -3.93
C LEU A 73 15.44 -14.82 -3.87
N PHE A 74 16.10 -13.68 -3.72
CA PHE A 74 17.55 -13.58 -3.65
C PHE A 74 17.95 -12.69 -2.48
N LYS A 75 18.39 -13.32 -1.39
CA LYS A 75 19.21 -12.72 -0.33
C LYS A 75 20.60 -13.34 -0.40
#